data_AF-A0A1H6HJI7-F1
#
_entry.id   AF-A0A1H6HJI7-F1
#
_cell.length_a   1.000
_cell.length_b   1.000
_cell.length_c   1.000
_cell.angle_alpha   90.00
_cell.angle_beta   90.00
_cell.angle_gamma   90.00
#
_symmetry.space_group_name_H-M   'P 1'
#
loop_
_entity.id
_entity.type
_entity.pdbx_description
1 polymer ?
#
loop_
_entity_poly.entity_id
_entity_poly.type
_entity_poly.pdbx_seq_one_letter_code
_entity_poly.pdbx_strand_id
1 'polypeptide(L)'
;MTADCPESARLSAELEKARSLVGAARRLLGTGTMVDLAALEGRVRLICDGVAGLTPEDGRQFRPGIEALIAEIDRLDLALRDAGPYADGRWSRESEEKAGG
;
A
#
# COMPACT_ATOMS: atom_id res chain seq x y z
N MET A 1 29.60 -15.63 8.69
CA MET A 1 28.50 -15.67 9.68
C MET A 1 27.58 -14.51 9.37
N THR A 2 26.61 -14.67 8.46
CA THR A 2 25.57 -13.66 8.25
C THR A 2 24.57 -13.85 9.37
N ALA A 3 24.77 -13.12 10.47
CA ALA A 3 23.79 -13.09 11.53
C ALA A 3 22.49 -12.52 10.93
N ASP A 4 21.46 -13.35 10.94
CA ASP A 4 20.07 -12.94 10.76
C ASP A 4 19.76 -11.98 11.93
N CYS A 5 20.11 -10.70 11.75
CA CYS A 5 19.87 -9.68 12.77
C CYS A 5 18.34 -9.55 12.90
N PRO A 6 17.77 -9.57 14.11
CA PRO A 6 16.32 -9.51 14.31
C PRO A 6 15.67 -8.29 13.63
N GLU A 7 16.43 -7.23 13.42
CA GLU A 7 16.01 -6.04 12.66
C GLU A 7 15.81 -6.33 11.17
N SER A 8 16.71 -7.09 10.55
CA SER A 8 16.60 -7.49 9.14
C SER A 8 15.39 -8.40 8.90
N ALA A 9 15.17 -9.37 9.80
CA ALA A 9 14.00 -10.23 9.77
C ALA A 9 12.68 -9.45 9.95
N ARG A 10 12.68 -8.48 10.88
CA ARG A 10 11.53 -7.59 11.09
C ARG A 10 11.24 -6.76 9.84
N LEU A 11 12.26 -6.14 9.26
CA LEU A 11 12.13 -5.31 8.06
C LEU A 11 11.61 -6.13 6.85
N SER A 12 12.08 -7.36 6.70
CA SER A 12 11.57 -8.30 5.69
C SER A 12 10.08 -8.60 5.89
N ALA A 13 9.65 -8.85 7.13
CA ALA A 13 8.24 -9.07 7.44
C ALA A 13 7.38 -7.82 7.20
N GLU A 14 7.92 -6.62 7.44
CA GLU A 14 7.24 -5.37 7.15
C GLU A 14 7.05 -5.14 5.65
N LEU A 15 8.07 -5.47 4.85
CA LEU A 15 8.04 -5.42 3.39
C LEU A 15 6.99 -6.37 2.80
N GLU A 16 6.94 -7.61 3.27
CA GLU A 16 5.92 -8.58 2.83
C GLU A 16 4.50 -8.14 3.19
N LYS A 17 4.31 -7.55 4.39
CA LYS A 17 3.02 -6.99 4.78
C LYS A 17 2.61 -5.80 3.90
N ALA A 18 3.54 -4.91 3.57
CA ALA A 18 3.26 -3.78 2.66
C ALA A 18 2.81 -4.30 1.28
N ARG A 19 3.51 -5.28 0.72
CA ARG A 19 3.15 -5.92 -0.56
C ARG A 19 1.76 -6.57 -0.50
N SER A 20 1.45 -7.26 0.60
CA SER A 20 0.13 -7.87 0.81
C SER A 20 -0.99 -6.82 0.86
N LEU A 21 -0.77 -5.70 1.56
CA LEU A 21 -1.71 -4.59 1.62
C LEU A 21 -1.96 -3.97 0.24
N VAL A 22 -0.90 -3.73 -0.54
CA VAL A 22 -1.04 -3.23 -1.92
C VAL A 22 -1.87 -4.20 -2.78
N GLY A 23 -1.58 -5.50 -2.67
CA GLY A 23 -2.34 -6.53 -3.40
C GLY A 23 -3.81 -6.57 -2.99
N ALA A 24 -4.11 -6.41 -1.70
CA ALA A 24 -5.49 -6.34 -1.20
C ALA A 24 -6.20 -5.07 -1.69
N ALA A 25 -5.55 -3.91 -1.60
CA ALA A 25 -6.07 -2.64 -2.08
C ALA A 25 -6.46 -2.71 -3.55
N ARG A 26 -5.59 -3.25 -4.40
CA ARG A 26 -5.87 -3.43 -5.84
C ARG A 26 -7.09 -4.32 -6.10
N ARG A 27 -7.25 -5.40 -5.35
CA ARG A 27 -8.42 -6.28 -5.47
C ARG A 27 -9.71 -5.57 -5.07
N LEU A 28 -9.68 -4.81 -3.98
CA LEU A 28 -10.84 -4.05 -3.49
C LEU A 28 -11.23 -2.92 -4.46
N LEU A 29 -10.25 -2.21 -5.02
CA LEU A 29 -10.50 -1.22 -6.07
C LEU A 29 -11.15 -1.86 -7.30
N GLY A 30 -10.70 -3.05 -7.69
CA GLY A 30 -11.32 -3.82 -8.79
C GLY A 30 -12.78 -4.22 -8.53
N THR A 31 -13.24 -4.21 -7.28
CA THR A 31 -14.66 -4.43 -6.93
C THR A 31 -15.44 -3.13 -6.74
N GLY A 32 -14.84 -1.96 -6.99
CA GLY A 32 -15.45 -0.65 -6.76
C GLY A 32 -15.45 -0.20 -5.29
N THR A 33 -14.67 -0.86 -4.43
CA THR A 33 -14.59 -0.53 -3.00
C THR A 33 -13.52 0.55 -2.79
N MET A 34 -13.88 1.63 -2.08
CA MET A 34 -12.90 2.63 -1.66
C MET A 34 -11.91 2.03 -0.66
N VAL A 35 -10.63 2.36 -0.82
CA VAL A 35 -9.55 1.85 0.02
C VAL A 35 -8.84 3.02 0.69
N ASP A 36 -8.73 2.98 2.01
CA ASP A 36 -7.85 3.87 2.77
C ASP A 36 -6.41 3.33 2.72
N LEU A 37 -5.49 4.17 2.23
CA LEU A 37 -4.07 3.84 2.06
C LEU A 37 -3.19 4.39 3.19
N ALA A 38 -3.74 5.03 4.23
CA ALA A 38 -2.96 5.54 5.35
C ALA A 38 -2.12 4.45 6.04
N ALA A 39 -2.67 3.24 6.15
CA ALA A 39 -1.95 2.09 6.70
C ALA A 39 -0.76 1.64 5.83
N LEU A 40 -0.87 1.81 4.51
CA LEU A 40 0.22 1.53 3.57
C LEU A 40 1.31 2.60 3.69
N GLU A 41 0.94 3.88 3.72
CA GLU A 41 1.88 5.00 3.87
C GLU A 41 2.73 4.84 5.14
N GLY A 42 2.10 4.62 6.30
CA GLY A 42 2.81 4.45 7.56
C GLY A 42 3.79 3.28 7.53
N ARG A 43 3.47 2.21 6.79
CA ARG A 43 4.32 1.03 6.67
C ARG A 43 5.49 1.24 5.72
N VAL A 44 5.27 1.91 4.58
CA VAL A 44 6.34 2.31 3.66
C VAL A 44 7.35 3.19 4.38
N ARG A 45 6.88 4.14 5.19
CA ARG A 45 7.75 5.01 5.99
C ARG A 45 8.64 4.21 6.95
N LEU A 46 8.05 3.27 7.70
CA LEU A 46 8.80 2.39 8.60
C LEU A 46 9.88 1.59 7.85
N ILE A 47 9.55 1.06 6.66
CA ILE A 47 10.51 0.32 5.83
C ILE A 47 11.65 1.24 5.39
N CYS A 48 11.35 2.43 4.86
CA CYS A 48 12.36 3.39 4.40
C CYS A 48 13.28 3.84 5.54
N ASP A 49 12.72 4.17 6.70
CA ASP A 49 13.49 4.57 7.88
C ASP A 49 14.38 3.41 8.38
N GLY A 50 13.84 2.19 8.39
CA GLY A 50 14.58 0.98 8.77
C GLY A 50 15.76 0.70 7.84
N VAL A 51 15.55 0.75 6.52
CA VAL A 51 16.62 0.55 5.52
C VAL A 51 17.68 1.65 5.63
N ALA A 52 17.28 2.91 5.84
CA ALA A 52 18.20 4.03 6.00
C ALA A 52 19.09 3.92 7.25
N GLY A 53 18.64 3.18 8.26
CA GLY A 53 19.41 2.87 9.46
C GLY A 53 20.44 1.74 9.31
N LEU A 54 20.39 0.98 8.22
CA LEU A 54 21.29 -0.16 7.99
C LEU A 54 22.64 0.26 7.39
N THR A 55 23.62 -0.64 7.53
CA THR A 55 24.87 -0.54 6.77
C THR A 55 24.61 -0.67 5.27
N PRO A 56 25.48 -0.14 4.39
CA PRO A 56 25.32 -0.29 2.94
C PRO A 56 25.24 -1.76 2.48
N GLU A 57 26.01 -2.65 3.10
CA GLU A 57 26.00 -4.08 2.84
C GLU A 57 24.65 -4.71 3.17
N ASP A 58 24.11 -4.40 4.36
CA ASP A 58 22.82 -4.91 4.79
C ASP A 58 21.67 -4.28 4.00
N GLY A 59 21.70 -2.99 3.71
CA GLY A 59 20.67 -2.30 2.93
C GLY A 59 20.53 -2.86 1.50
N ARG A 60 21.64 -3.28 0.88
CA ARG A 60 21.63 -3.86 -0.48
C ARG A 60 20.80 -5.14 -0.56
N GLN A 61 20.67 -5.91 0.53
CA GLN A 61 19.88 -7.13 0.53
C GLN A 61 18.37 -6.86 0.35
N PHE A 62 17.90 -5.67 0.74
CA PHE A 62 16.48 -5.27 0.65
C PHE A 62 16.09 -4.67 -0.69
N ARG A 63 17.08 -4.24 -1.49
CA ARG A 63 16.87 -3.63 -2.81
C ARG A 63 15.85 -4.38 -3.69
N PRO A 64 15.99 -5.70 -3.96
CA PRO A 64 15.04 -6.39 -4.82
C PRO A 64 13.60 -6.36 -4.29
N GLY A 65 13.42 -6.43 -2.97
CA GLY A 65 12.10 -6.38 -2.36
C GLY A 65 11.48 -4.99 -2.38
N ILE A 66 12.30 -3.94 -2.20
CA ILE A 66 11.86 -2.54 -2.31
C ILE A 66 11.47 -2.22 -3.76
N GLU A 67 12.28 -2.63 -4.74
CA GLU A 67 11.96 -2.47 -6.16
C GLU A 67 10.63 -3.18 -6.51
N ALA A 68 10.40 -4.37 -5.97
CA ALA A 68 9.13 -5.07 -6.13
C ALA A 68 7.96 -4.32 -5.48
N LEU A 69 8.13 -3.75 -4.29
CA LEU A 69 7.10 -2.95 -3.62
C LEU A 69 6.76 -1.70 -4.44
N ILE A 70 7.75 -0.98 -4.95
CA ILE A 70 7.55 0.19 -5.83
C ILE A 70 6.72 -0.21 -7.05
N ALA A 71 7.10 -1.30 -7.73
CA ALA A 71 6.36 -1.77 -8.90
C ALA A 71 4.89 -2.15 -8.58
N GLU A 72 4.60 -2.67 -7.39
CA GLU A 72 3.21 -2.91 -6.97
C GLU A 72 2.46 -1.61 -6.67
N ILE A 73 3.12 -0.62 -6.06
CA ILE A 73 2.54 0.70 -5.80
C ILE A 73 2.23 1.43 -7.12
N ASP A 74 3.12 1.36 -8.11
CA ASP A 74 2.88 1.92 -9.44
C ASP A 74 1.65 1.30 -10.10
N ARG A 75 1.46 -0.03 -9.96
CA ARG A 75 0.24 -0.70 -10.44
C ARG A 75 -1.00 -0.31 -9.67
N LEU A 76 -0.88 0.00 -8.37
CA LEU A 76 -1.98 0.52 -7.57
C LEU A 76 -2.37 1.93 -8.01
N ASP A 77 -1.40 2.81 -8.28
CA ASP A 77 -1.63 4.15 -8.84
C ASP A 77 -2.35 4.08 -10.20
N LEU A 78 -1.93 3.19 -11.10
CA LEU A 78 -2.64 2.96 -12.36
C LEU A 78 -4.09 2.49 -12.14
N ALA A 79 -4.32 1.59 -11.20
CA ALA A 79 -5.68 1.12 -10.87
C ALA A 79 -6.56 2.23 -10.26
N LEU A 80 -5.98 3.11 -9.45
CA LEU A 80 -6.67 4.27 -8.90
C LEU A 80 -7.07 5.28 -9.99
N ARG A 81 -6.20 5.51 -10.97
CA ARG A 81 -6.49 6.38 -12.11
C ARG A 81 -7.59 5.81 -13.00
N ASP A 82 -7.60 4.49 -13.22
CA ASP A 82 -8.62 3.79 -14.00
C ASP A 82 -9.99 3.77 -13.30
N ALA A 83 -10.01 3.65 -11.97
CA ALA A 83 -11.23 3.74 -11.17
C ALA A 83 -11.92 5.12 -11.25
N GLY A 84 -11.27 6.13 -11.83
CA GLY A 84 -11.81 7.47 -12.02
C GLY A 84 -11.82 8.33 -10.75
N PRO A 85 -12.16 9.63 -10.86
CA PRO A 85 -12.18 10.57 -9.74
C PRO A 85 -13.43 10.33 -8.87
N TYR A 86 -13.50 9.22 -8.14
CA TYR A 86 -14.44 9.07 -7.04
C TYR A 86 -13.90 9.79 -5.80
N ALA A 87 -13.93 11.12 -5.87
CA ALA A 87 -13.67 12.03 -4.77
C ALA A 87 -14.47 13.32 -4.95
N ASP A 88 -15.80 13.23 -5.12
CA ASP A 88 -16.66 14.22 -4.50
C ASP A 88 -17.79 13.49 -3.75
N GLY A 89 -17.97 13.85 -2.48
CA GLY A 89 -18.92 13.21 -1.58
C GLY A 89 -20.36 13.59 -1.88
N ARG A 90 -20.84 13.32 -3.09
CA ARG A 90 -22.21 13.67 -3.53
C ARG A 90 -23.11 12.44 -3.67
N TRP A 91 -23.07 11.54 -2.70
CA TRP A 91 -24.23 10.70 -2.38
C TRP A 91 -25.14 11.44 -1.39
N SER A 92 -25.71 12.57 -1.85
CA SER A 92 -26.74 13.34 -1.15
C SER A 92 -27.75 13.88 -2.17
N ARG A 93 -28.43 12.95 -2.85
CA ARG A 93 -29.63 13.05 -3.70
C ARG A 93 -29.69 11.68 -4.39
N GLU A 94 -30.55 10.73 -4.07
CA GLU A 94 -31.91 10.63 -4.61
C GLU A 94 -32.66 9.40 -4.04
N SER A 95 -32.36 8.94 -2.82
CA SER A 95 -33.21 7.92 -2.15
C SER A 95 -34.37 8.53 -1.35
N GLU A 96 -34.54 9.85 -1.36
CA GLU A 96 -35.75 10.55 -0.88
C GLU A 96 -36.85 10.62 -1.95
N GLU A 97 -36.77 9.81 -3.01
CA GLU A 97 -37.89 9.58 -3.94
C GLU A 97 -38.82 8.46 -3.44
N LYS A 98 -39.28 8.56 -2.18
CA LYS A 98 -40.45 7.84 -1.66
C LYS A 98 -41.25 8.70 -0.65
N ALA A 99 -41.25 10.02 -0.80
CA ALA A 99 -42.37 10.85 -0.37
C ALA A 99 -43.25 11.16 -1.60
N GLY A 100 -43.81 10.09 -2.19
CA GLY A 100 -44.89 10.20 -3.14
C GLY A 100 -46.21 10.00 -2.41
N GLY A 101 -47.16 10.91 -2.65
CA GLY A 101 -48.58 10.73 -2.33
C GLY A 101 -49.16 11.86 -1.49
#